data_AF-A0A948N3S7-F1
#
_entry.id   AF-A0A948N3S7-F1
#
_cell.length_a   1.000
_cell.length_b   1.000
_cell.length_c   1.000
_cell.angle_alpha   90.00
_cell.angle_beta   90.00
_cell.angle_gamma   90.00
#
_symmetry.space_group_name_H-M   'P 1'
#
loop_
_entity.id
_entity.type
_entity.pdbx_description
1 polymer ?
#
loop_
_entity_poly.entity_id
_entity_poly.type
_entity_poly.pdbx_seq_one_letter_code
_entity_poly.pdbx_strand_id
1 'polypeptide(L)'
;MATFTAGALGVDFDLLDLGPLAGASQSVATATSVALSVAGVTMQVFGTGFQYAGAGPPTAGVIQRMIVSVDAGLAYDIGGLSLSAQAFRGWVVAGDNAAAKAGIFAGSDLFTGSAAADRLFSYAGDDTVNAGGGADTIVEASGSNYLRGDEGNDSIVGGSGFDDINGNMGDDTASGGLGEDWVVGGKDNDSLSGGDAYDLVYGNLGADTISGDGGNDIVRGGQGDDVCFGGAGDDYMSGDRDSDTITGGAGADTFHSFGEAGMDRVTDFNRAEGDRVLLDPGTTYTVAQSGADVVISMSGGAQMVLVGVSMSSLTGTWITVG
;
A
#
# COMPACT_ATOMS: atom_id res chain seq x y z
N MET A 1 7.25 5.11 -18.29
CA MET A 1 6.16 6.03 -18.02
C MET A 1 5.13 6.05 -19.12
N ALA A 2 4.44 4.92 -19.20
CA ALA A 2 3.04 4.90 -19.51
C ALA A 2 2.26 5.67 -18.43
N THR A 3 1.08 6.17 -18.81
CA THR A 3 0.13 6.75 -17.86
C THR A 3 -1.20 6.08 -18.09
N PHE A 4 -1.73 5.44 -17.06
CA PHE A 4 -3.04 4.82 -17.03
C PHE A 4 -4.04 5.74 -16.32
N THR A 5 -5.20 5.96 -16.92
CA THR A 5 -6.31 6.69 -16.28
C THR A 5 -7.61 5.91 -16.45
N ALA A 6 -8.25 5.57 -15.33
CA ALA A 6 -9.54 4.90 -15.30
C ALA A 6 -10.67 5.82 -15.77
N GLY A 7 -11.73 5.22 -16.32
CA GLY A 7 -12.97 5.89 -16.61
C GLY A 7 -13.91 5.92 -15.40
N ALA A 8 -15.01 6.67 -15.51
CA ALA A 8 -15.91 6.95 -14.38
C ALA A 8 -16.69 5.73 -13.81
N LEU A 9 -16.54 4.54 -14.40
CA LEU A 9 -17.22 3.33 -13.95
C LEU A 9 -16.31 2.41 -13.11
N GLY A 10 -15.07 2.85 -12.84
CA GLY A 10 -14.03 1.99 -12.32
C GLY A 10 -13.38 1.14 -13.42
N VAL A 11 -12.21 0.61 -13.12
CA VAL A 11 -11.47 -0.36 -13.92
C VAL A 11 -11.28 -1.63 -13.13
N ASP A 12 -11.34 -2.76 -13.83
CA ASP A 12 -10.74 -4.01 -13.36
C ASP A 12 -9.63 -4.40 -14.32
N PHE A 13 -8.37 -4.29 -13.88
CA PHE A 13 -7.20 -4.65 -14.70
C PHE A 13 -7.16 -6.14 -15.08
N ASP A 14 -7.82 -7.02 -14.34
CA ASP A 14 -7.95 -8.43 -14.72
C ASP A 14 -8.86 -8.61 -15.93
N LEU A 15 -9.80 -7.69 -16.16
CA LEU A 15 -10.69 -7.68 -17.33
C LEU A 15 -10.07 -7.05 -18.58
N LEU A 16 -8.81 -6.58 -18.51
CA LEU A 16 -8.08 -6.13 -19.71
C LEU A 16 -7.82 -7.33 -20.63
N ASP A 17 -8.71 -7.53 -21.61
CA ASP A 17 -8.65 -8.61 -22.60
C ASP A 17 -8.48 -8.07 -24.03
N LEU A 18 -7.30 -8.29 -24.61
CA LEU A 18 -6.96 -7.97 -25.99
C LEU A 18 -7.34 -9.07 -26.97
N GLY A 19 -7.61 -10.30 -26.52
CA GLY A 19 -7.94 -11.45 -27.36
C GLY A 19 -9.14 -11.23 -28.29
N PRO A 20 -10.27 -10.65 -27.81
CA PRO A 20 -11.41 -10.31 -28.65
C PRO A 20 -11.07 -9.40 -29.84
N LEU A 21 -9.99 -8.61 -29.76
CA LEU A 21 -9.59 -7.68 -30.83
C LEU A 21 -9.08 -8.39 -32.08
N ALA A 22 -8.74 -9.68 -32.01
CA ALA A 22 -8.36 -10.46 -33.19
C ALA A 22 -9.53 -10.57 -34.21
N GLY A 23 -10.77 -10.53 -33.73
CA GLY A 23 -11.98 -10.55 -34.54
C GLY A 23 -12.65 -9.18 -34.70
N ALA A 24 -12.02 -8.10 -34.24
CA ALA A 24 -12.63 -6.79 -34.23
C ALA A 24 -12.78 -6.19 -35.64
N SER A 25 -13.89 -5.49 -35.85
CA SER A 25 -14.11 -4.67 -37.04
C SER A 25 -13.30 -3.39 -36.94
N GLN A 26 -12.62 -3.04 -38.03
CA GLN A 26 -11.87 -1.79 -38.16
C GLN A 26 -12.77 -0.71 -38.76
N SER A 27 -12.97 0.41 -38.08
CA SER A 27 -13.87 1.49 -38.54
C SER A 27 -13.15 2.77 -38.97
N VAL A 28 -12.04 3.09 -38.33
CA VAL A 28 -11.16 4.22 -38.68
C VAL A 28 -9.75 3.66 -38.85
N ALA A 29 -9.09 3.94 -39.98
CA ALA A 29 -7.73 3.51 -40.24
C ALA A 29 -6.97 4.63 -40.98
N THR A 30 -5.98 5.20 -40.32
CA THR A 30 -5.16 6.31 -40.85
C THR A 30 -3.70 6.06 -40.55
N ALA A 31 -2.79 6.88 -41.07
CA ALA A 31 -1.36 6.77 -40.77
C ALA A 31 -1.02 7.00 -39.28
N THR A 32 -1.97 7.50 -38.47
CA THR A 32 -1.75 7.88 -37.07
C THR A 32 -2.79 7.34 -36.09
N SER A 33 -3.85 6.67 -36.55
CA SER A 33 -4.88 6.12 -35.67
C SER A 33 -5.67 4.98 -36.28
N VAL A 34 -6.10 4.05 -35.44
CA VAL A 34 -7.09 3.02 -35.78
C VAL A 34 -8.12 2.85 -34.67
N ALA A 35 -9.38 2.60 -35.04
CA ALA A 35 -10.41 2.13 -34.13
C ALA A 35 -10.79 0.69 -34.44
N LEU A 36 -10.70 -0.17 -33.42
CA LEU A 36 -11.06 -1.58 -33.44
C LEU A 36 -12.28 -1.77 -32.54
N SER A 37 -13.31 -2.49 -33.01
CA SER A 37 -14.51 -2.71 -32.20
C SER A 37 -15.04 -4.13 -32.31
N VAL A 38 -15.45 -4.68 -31.17
CA VAL A 38 -16.01 -6.02 -31.04
C VAL A 38 -16.96 -6.05 -29.84
N ALA A 39 -18.16 -6.60 -30.01
CA ALA A 39 -19.12 -6.85 -28.92
C ALA A 39 -19.36 -5.67 -27.95
N GLY A 40 -19.47 -4.44 -28.44
CA GLY A 40 -19.72 -3.25 -27.61
C GLY A 40 -18.47 -2.61 -26.99
N VAL A 41 -17.30 -3.23 -27.18
CA VAL A 41 -16.00 -2.67 -26.81
C VAL A 41 -15.38 -1.98 -28.02
N THR A 42 -14.85 -0.77 -27.82
CA THR A 42 -14.07 -0.04 -28.81
C THR A 42 -12.69 0.29 -28.23
N MET A 43 -11.64 -0.12 -28.94
CA MET A 43 -10.27 0.31 -28.68
C MET A 43 -9.81 1.27 -29.79
N GLN A 44 -9.43 2.47 -29.39
CA GLN A 44 -8.78 3.46 -30.25
C GLN A 44 -7.28 3.45 -29.98
N VAL A 45 -6.49 3.20 -31.02
CA VAL A 45 -5.03 3.16 -30.95
C VAL A 45 -4.48 4.34 -31.74
N PHE A 46 -3.59 5.12 -31.13
CA PHE A 46 -2.95 6.28 -31.73
C PHE A 46 -1.45 6.09 -31.79
N GLY A 47 -0.81 6.68 -32.81
CA GLY A 47 0.63 6.53 -32.98
C GLY A 47 1.14 7.15 -34.27
N THR A 48 2.29 6.65 -34.73
CA THR A 48 2.96 7.14 -35.94
C THR A 48 3.43 6.00 -36.83
N GLY A 49 3.48 6.26 -38.13
CA GLY A 49 4.00 5.31 -39.13
C GLY A 49 3.15 4.06 -39.29
N PHE A 50 1.84 4.14 -39.00
CA PHE A 50 0.97 2.96 -39.07
C PHE A 50 0.82 2.46 -40.50
N GLN A 51 1.02 1.16 -40.65
CA GLN A 51 0.73 0.40 -41.86
C GLN A 51 -0.25 -0.71 -41.53
N TYR A 52 -1.08 -1.08 -42.50
CA TYR A 52 -2.13 -2.10 -42.33
C TYR A 52 -2.07 -3.09 -43.48
N ALA A 53 -2.34 -4.36 -43.20
CA ALA A 53 -2.46 -5.43 -44.19
C ALA A 53 -3.90 -5.99 -44.22
N GLY A 54 -4.90 -5.12 -44.24
CA GLY A 54 -6.32 -5.46 -44.17
C GLY A 54 -6.98 -5.00 -42.87
N ALA A 55 -8.07 -5.66 -42.48
CA ALA A 55 -8.77 -5.40 -41.23
C ALA A 55 -7.96 -5.87 -40.00
N GLY A 56 -8.07 -5.14 -38.90
CA GLY A 56 -7.44 -5.47 -37.62
C GLY A 56 -6.35 -4.47 -37.18
N PRO A 57 -5.52 -4.85 -36.20
CA PRO A 57 -4.48 -3.97 -35.65
C PRO A 57 -3.38 -3.63 -36.67
N PRO A 58 -2.64 -2.52 -36.48
CA PRO A 58 -1.57 -2.11 -37.38
C PRO A 58 -0.48 -3.18 -37.43
N THR A 59 0.15 -3.36 -38.60
CA THR A 59 1.24 -4.32 -38.81
C THR A 59 2.62 -3.71 -38.63
N ALA A 60 2.73 -2.38 -38.72
CA ALA A 60 3.96 -1.62 -38.49
C ALA A 60 3.64 -0.24 -37.91
N GLY A 61 4.67 0.44 -37.41
CA GLY A 61 4.57 1.73 -36.72
C GLY A 61 4.69 1.61 -35.20
N VAL A 62 4.52 2.73 -34.50
CA VAL A 62 4.68 2.83 -33.04
C VAL A 62 3.39 3.37 -32.44
N ILE A 63 2.85 2.64 -31.47
CA ILE A 63 1.69 2.98 -30.67
C ILE A 63 2.15 3.85 -29.51
N GLN A 64 1.46 4.97 -29.33
CA GLN A 64 1.75 6.00 -28.32
C GLN A 64 0.62 6.21 -27.33
N ARG A 65 -0.62 5.82 -27.69
CA ARG A 65 -1.78 5.88 -26.82
C ARG A 65 -2.82 4.83 -27.19
N MET A 66 -3.51 4.29 -26.20
CA MET A 66 -4.63 3.37 -26.37
C MET A 66 -5.79 3.82 -25.48
N ILE A 67 -6.96 4.07 -26.06
CA ILE A 67 -8.20 4.39 -25.33
C ILE A 67 -9.16 3.23 -25.50
N VAL A 68 -9.76 2.76 -24.41
CA VAL A 68 -10.80 1.74 -24.45
C VAL A 68 -12.10 2.28 -23.89
N SER A 69 -13.19 1.93 -24.58
CA SER A 69 -14.53 2.32 -24.22
C SER A 69 -15.48 1.12 -24.30
N VAL A 70 -16.41 1.04 -23.36
CA VAL A 70 -17.47 0.03 -23.29
C VAL A 70 -18.82 0.76 -23.30
N ASP A 71 -19.73 0.37 -24.19
CA ASP A 71 -21.06 0.99 -24.33
C ASP A 71 -21.03 2.53 -24.43
N ALA A 72 -20.00 3.05 -25.10
CA ALA A 72 -19.68 4.48 -25.27
C ALA A 72 -19.19 5.24 -24.01
N GLY A 73 -19.01 4.57 -22.87
CA GLY A 73 -18.30 5.09 -21.71
C GLY A 73 -16.80 4.80 -21.79
N LEU A 74 -15.96 5.73 -21.30
CA LEU A 74 -14.53 5.46 -21.12
C LEU A 74 -14.36 4.34 -20.10
N ALA A 75 -13.60 3.30 -20.45
CA ALA A 75 -13.12 2.30 -19.50
C ALA A 75 -11.75 2.72 -18.97
N TYR A 76 -10.81 3.02 -19.87
CA TYR A 76 -9.50 3.56 -19.50
C TYR A 76 -8.77 4.19 -20.70
N ASP A 77 -7.75 4.99 -20.40
CA ASP A 77 -6.83 5.63 -21.33
C ASP A 77 -5.38 5.36 -20.92
N ILE A 78 -4.58 4.86 -21.85
CA ILE A 78 -3.16 4.59 -21.66
C ILE A 78 -2.36 5.50 -22.59
N GLY A 79 -1.64 6.47 -22.04
CA GLY A 79 -0.73 7.36 -22.75
C GLY A 79 0.74 6.99 -22.56
N GLY A 80 1.64 7.77 -23.19
CA GLY A 80 3.09 7.67 -22.96
C GLY A 80 3.79 6.46 -23.58
N LEU A 81 3.10 5.71 -24.44
CA LEU A 81 3.60 4.44 -24.95
C LEU A 81 4.71 4.61 -26.01
N SER A 82 5.60 3.62 -26.05
CA SER A 82 6.55 3.42 -27.16
C SER A 82 6.48 1.96 -27.63
N LEU A 83 5.27 1.50 -27.93
CA LEU A 83 4.98 0.10 -28.24
C LEU A 83 5.00 -0.15 -29.75
N SER A 84 5.76 -1.14 -30.22
CA SER A 84 5.72 -1.50 -31.64
C SER A 84 4.37 -2.10 -32.03
N ALA A 85 3.83 -1.70 -33.18
CA ALA A 85 2.60 -2.29 -33.72
C ALA A 85 2.72 -3.81 -33.91
N GLN A 86 3.92 -4.30 -34.21
CA GLN A 86 4.19 -5.73 -34.35
C GLN A 86 4.02 -6.49 -33.02
N ALA A 87 4.53 -5.95 -31.91
CA ALA A 87 4.38 -6.56 -30.59
C ALA A 87 2.90 -6.56 -30.16
N PHE A 88 2.23 -5.41 -30.27
CA PHE A 88 0.80 -5.28 -29.99
C PHE A 88 -0.05 -6.28 -30.79
N ARG A 89 0.21 -6.36 -32.11
CA ARG A 89 -0.47 -7.32 -32.97
C ARG A 89 -0.17 -8.77 -32.56
N GLY A 90 1.05 -9.05 -32.11
CA GLY A 90 1.43 -10.36 -31.57
C GLY A 90 0.55 -10.76 -30.39
N TRP A 91 0.41 -9.87 -29.41
CA TRP A 91 -0.44 -10.11 -28.23
C TRP A 91 -1.91 -10.30 -28.60
N VAL A 92 -2.47 -9.44 -29.46
CA VAL A 92 -3.86 -9.55 -29.92
C VAL A 92 -4.11 -10.89 -30.60
N VAL A 93 -3.22 -11.32 -31.51
CA VAL A 93 -3.39 -12.58 -32.24
C VAL A 93 -3.22 -13.80 -31.34
N ALA A 94 -2.33 -13.73 -30.34
CA ALA A 94 -2.09 -14.81 -29.39
C ALA A 94 -3.11 -14.85 -28.24
N GLY A 95 -3.86 -13.76 -28.01
CA GLY A 95 -4.66 -13.58 -26.79
C GLY A 95 -3.81 -13.46 -25.52
N ASP A 96 -2.60 -12.93 -25.65
CA ASP A 96 -1.61 -12.88 -24.56
C ASP A 96 -1.72 -11.58 -23.75
N ASN A 97 -2.76 -11.50 -22.92
CA ASN A 97 -3.03 -10.33 -22.08
C ASN A 97 -1.99 -10.13 -20.99
N ALA A 98 -1.41 -11.23 -20.49
CA ALA A 98 -0.39 -11.18 -19.46
C ALA A 98 0.88 -10.52 -19.99
N ALA A 99 1.38 -10.94 -21.16
CA ALA A 99 2.54 -10.31 -21.77
C ALA A 99 2.25 -8.87 -22.22
N ALA A 100 1.01 -8.58 -22.64
CA ALA A 100 0.64 -7.21 -22.97
C ALA A 100 0.71 -6.28 -21.77
N LYS A 101 0.09 -6.66 -20.64
CA LYS A 101 0.12 -5.88 -19.40
C LYS A 101 1.53 -5.69 -18.89
N ALA A 102 2.26 -6.79 -18.69
CA ALA A 102 3.64 -6.74 -18.20
C ALA A 102 4.59 -6.01 -19.16
N GLY A 103 4.31 -6.00 -20.46
CA GLY A 103 5.13 -5.28 -21.46
C GLY A 103 4.80 -3.80 -21.59
N ILE A 104 3.56 -3.40 -21.29
CA ILE A 104 3.13 -2.00 -21.26
C ILE A 104 3.60 -1.34 -19.96
N PHE A 105 3.48 -2.07 -18.85
CA PHE A 105 3.72 -1.60 -17.49
C PHE A 105 4.97 -2.22 -16.85
N ALA A 106 6.13 -2.06 -17.52
CA ALA A 106 7.38 -2.73 -17.16
C ALA A 106 8.42 -1.80 -16.52
N GLY A 107 8.10 -0.52 -16.35
CA GLY A 107 9.00 0.46 -15.78
C GLY A 107 8.18 1.54 -15.08
N SER A 108 8.82 2.61 -14.63
CA SER A 108 8.13 3.62 -13.83
C SER A 108 6.95 4.27 -14.55
N ASP A 109 5.75 4.01 -14.06
CA ASP A 109 4.47 4.37 -14.66
C ASP A 109 3.57 5.10 -13.64
N LEU A 110 2.49 5.69 -14.16
CA LEU A 110 1.52 6.44 -13.36
C LEU A 110 0.12 5.87 -13.57
N PHE A 111 -0.55 5.53 -12.49
CA PHE A 111 -1.91 5.02 -12.45
C PHE A 111 -2.80 6.02 -11.72
N THR A 112 -3.94 6.31 -12.32
CA THR A 112 -4.98 7.15 -11.74
C THR A 112 -6.30 6.41 -11.87
N GLY A 113 -6.86 6.00 -10.74
CA GLY A 113 -8.21 5.44 -10.66
C GLY A 113 -9.27 6.52 -10.82
N SER A 114 -10.49 6.17 -10.43
CA SER A 114 -11.71 6.89 -10.69
C SER A 114 -12.34 7.35 -9.38
N ALA A 115 -13.66 7.50 -9.33
CA ALA A 115 -14.41 7.74 -8.09
C ALA A 115 -15.30 6.52 -7.74
N ALA A 116 -15.05 5.40 -8.40
CA ALA A 116 -15.70 4.12 -8.19
C ALA A 116 -14.62 3.08 -7.89
N ALA A 117 -15.02 1.96 -7.28
CA ALA A 117 -14.10 0.88 -6.96
C ALA A 117 -13.27 0.43 -8.19
N ASP A 118 -11.95 0.57 -8.07
CA ASP A 118 -10.94 0.23 -9.05
C ASP A 118 -10.10 -0.97 -8.58
N ARG A 119 -9.66 -1.80 -9.53
CA ARG A 119 -8.63 -2.84 -9.30
C ARG A 119 -7.43 -2.49 -10.16
N LEU A 120 -6.37 -2.01 -9.52
CA LEU A 120 -5.15 -1.47 -10.10
C LEU A 120 -3.99 -2.44 -9.85
N PHE A 121 -3.21 -2.68 -10.90
CA PHE A 121 -2.01 -3.50 -10.86
C PHE A 121 -0.93 -2.83 -11.73
N SER A 122 0.11 -2.23 -11.14
CA SER A 122 1.18 -1.57 -11.91
C SER A 122 2.39 -2.44 -12.27
N TYR A 123 2.39 -3.70 -11.82
CA TYR A 123 3.38 -4.73 -12.18
C TYR A 123 4.78 -4.40 -11.64
N ALA A 124 5.75 -4.19 -12.53
CA ALA A 124 7.15 -4.06 -12.17
C ALA A 124 7.65 -2.68 -12.60
N GLY A 125 8.36 -2.00 -11.70
CA GLY A 125 8.81 -0.64 -11.95
C GLY A 125 8.67 0.18 -10.68
N ASP A 126 9.25 1.37 -10.68
CA ASP A 126 9.02 2.32 -9.59
C ASP A 126 7.77 3.13 -9.96
N ASP A 127 6.61 2.66 -9.51
CA ASP A 127 5.31 3.13 -9.98
C ASP A 127 4.65 4.13 -9.02
N THR A 128 3.74 4.93 -9.55
CA THR A 128 2.89 5.83 -8.77
C THR A 128 1.44 5.47 -9.01
N VAL A 129 0.71 5.13 -7.95
CA VAL A 129 -0.70 4.76 -8.00
C VAL A 129 -1.49 5.72 -7.11
N ASN A 130 -2.51 6.36 -7.68
CA ASN A 130 -3.53 7.09 -6.93
C ASN A 130 -4.89 6.47 -7.30
N ALA A 131 -5.56 5.83 -6.36
CA ALA A 131 -6.78 5.08 -6.63
C ALA A 131 -8.01 6.00 -6.76
N GLY A 132 -7.99 7.14 -6.08
CA GLY A 132 -8.96 8.21 -6.26
C GLY A 132 -10.09 8.12 -5.26
N GLY A 133 -11.22 7.53 -5.63
CA GLY A 133 -12.29 7.31 -4.67
C GLY A 133 -13.02 6.03 -4.97
N GLY A 134 -13.62 5.43 -3.96
CA GLY A 134 -14.19 4.10 -4.07
C GLY A 134 -13.55 3.17 -3.07
N ALA A 135 -13.93 1.90 -3.10
CA ALA A 135 -13.23 0.88 -2.33
C ALA A 135 -12.30 0.16 -3.29
N ASP A 136 -11.05 0.58 -3.33
CA ASP A 136 -10.11 0.23 -4.38
C ASP A 136 -9.23 -0.95 -3.95
N THR A 137 -8.63 -1.60 -4.93
CA THR A 137 -7.64 -2.65 -4.74
C THR A 137 -6.39 -2.28 -5.52
N ILE A 138 -5.28 -2.06 -4.83
CA ILE A 138 -3.95 -1.84 -5.41
C ILE A 138 -3.09 -3.07 -5.08
N VAL A 139 -2.47 -3.67 -6.09
CA VAL A 139 -1.53 -4.77 -5.88
C VAL A 139 -0.31 -4.57 -6.76
N GLU A 140 0.85 -4.45 -6.12
CA GLU A 140 2.13 -4.33 -6.78
C GLU A 140 2.97 -5.60 -6.72
N ALA A 141 3.87 -5.77 -7.70
CA ALA A 141 4.76 -6.93 -7.73
C ALA A 141 6.17 -6.58 -7.29
N SER A 142 6.75 -5.50 -7.81
CA SER A 142 8.13 -5.12 -7.50
C SER A 142 8.46 -3.68 -7.87
N GLY A 143 9.49 -3.14 -7.23
CA GLY A 143 10.01 -1.79 -7.45
C GLY A 143 9.72 -0.91 -6.25
N SER A 144 10.18 0.34 -6.29
CA SER A 144 9.91 1.27 -5.20
C SER A 144 8.71 2.15 -5.53
N ASN A 145 7.56 1.88 -4.92
CA ASN A 145 6.29 2.45 -5.36
C ASN A 145 5.77 3.54 -4.43
N TYR A 146 4.90 4.38 -4.97
CA TYR A 146 4.15 5.39 -4.23
C TYR A 146 2.66 5.10 -4.39
N LEU A 147 2.01 4.59 -3.33
CA LEU A 147 0.66 4.02 -3.39
C LEU A 147 -0.30 4.83 -2.52
N ARG A 148 -1.39 5.34 -3.11
CA ARG A 148 -2.42 6.13 -2.43
C ARG A 148 -3.80 5.52 -2.66
N GLY A 149 -4.46 5.14 -1.57
CA GLY A 149 -5.87 4.71 -1.57
C GLY A 149 -6.81 5.88 -1.85
N ASP A 150 -6.59 7.00 -1.15
CA ASP A 150 -7.35 8.25 -1.26
C ASP A 150 -8.71 8.20 -0.52
N GLU A 151 -9.86 8.17 -1.20
CA GLU A 151 -11.17 8.13 -0.53
C GLU A 151 -11.83 6.75 -0.57
N GLY A 152 -12.09 6.16 0.59
CA GLY A 152 -12.89 4.94 0.74
C GLY A 152 -12.10 3.84 1.43
N ASN A 153 -12.65 2.63 1.46
CA ASN A 153 -12.03 1.53 2.21
C ASN A 153 -11.21 0.69 1.24
N ASP A 154 -9.91 0.91 1.23
CA ASP A 154 -9.00 0.41 0.22
C ASP A 154 -8.22 -0.83 0.70
N SER A 155 -7.83 -1.66 -0.27
CA SER A 155 -6.94 -2.80 -0.06
C SER A 155 -5.65 -2.57 -0.85
N ILE A 156 -4.56 -2.31 -0.15
CA ILE A 156 -3.26 -1.99 -0.74
C ILE A 156 -2.25 -3.07 -0.36
N VAL A 157 -1.63 -3.67 -1.36
CA VAL A 157 -0.53 -4.63 -1.17
C VAL A 157 0.66 -4.14 -1.96
N GLY A 158 1.70 -3.73 -1.25
CA GLY A 158 3.01 -3.47 -1.80
C GLY A 158 3.67 -4.75 -2.33
N GLY A 159 4.80 -4.56 -2.99
CA GLY A 159 5.51 -5.61 -3.69
C GLY A 159 6.81 -5.98 -2.99
N SER A 160 7.83 -6.27 -3.80
CA SER A 160 9.21 -6.21 -3.33
C SER A 160 9.81 -4.85 -3.61
N GLY A 161 10.43 -4.19 -2.65
CA GLY A 161 11.12 -2.93 -2.91
C GLY A 161 11.15 -2.01 -1.70
N PHE A 162 10.93 -0.73 -1.93
CA PHE A 162 10.63 0.23 -0.87
C PHE A 162 9.31 0.86 -1.29
N ASP A 163 8.24 0.61 -0.56
CA ASP A 163 6.92 1.11 -0.89
C ASP A 163 6.50 2.20 0.10
N ASP A 164 6.13 3.36 -0.43
CA ASP A 164 5.51 4.45 0.32
C ASP A 164 3.99 4.34 0.15
N ILE A 165 3.32 3.77 1.15
CA ILE A 165 1.89 3.45 1.16
C ILE A 165 1.13 4.39 2.10
N ASN A 166 0.01 4.93 1.62
CA ASN A 166 -0.93 5.70 2.45
C ASN A 166 -2.39 5.39 2.05
N GLY A 167 -3.19 4.89 2.99
CA GLY A 167 -4.62 4.62 2.80
C GLY A 167 -5.43 5.91 2.62
N ASN A 168 -5.13 6.92 3.44
CA ASN A 168 -5.74 8.24 3.54
C ASN A 168 -7.08 8.28 4.30
N MET A 169 -8.22 8.00 3.67
CA MET A 169 -9.54 8.20 4.28
C MET A 169 -10.40 6.96 4.14
N GLY A 170 -10.75 6.31 5.25
CA GLY A 170 -11.63 5.15 5.25
C GLY A 170 -11.02 4.04 6.10
N ASP A 171 -11.76 2.94 6.31
CA ASP A 171 -11.18 1.81 7.04
C ASP A 171 -10.33 0.98 6.05
N ASP A 172 -9.03 1.25 5.99
CA ASP A 172 -8.12 0.69 4.99
C ASP A 172 -7.43 -0.59 5.45
N THR A 173 -6.99 -1.39 4.48
CA THR A 173 -6.09 -2.54 4.71
C THR A 173 -4.84 -2.39 3.86
N ALA A 174 -3.69 -2.24 4.49
CA ALA A 174 -2.41 -2.03 3.80
C ALA A 174 -1.32 -2.99 4.29
N SER A 175 -0.50 -3.48 3.36
CA SER A 175 0.70 -4.27 3.65
C SER A 175 1.87 -3.79 2.78
N GLY A 176 3.02 -3.52 3.38
CA GLY A 176 4.26 -3.13 2.67
C GLY A 176 4.80 -4.29 1.83
N GLY A 177 4.87 -5.48 2.42
CA GLY A 177 5.23 -6.69 1.70
C GLY A 177 6.67 -7.09 1.97
N LEU A 178 7.53 -7.02 0.95
CA LEU A 178 8.96 -7.30 1.12
C LEU A 178 9.76 -6.02 0.95
N GLY A 179 10.68 -5.77 1.88
CA GLY A 179 11.63 -4.67 1.77
C GLY A 179 11.39 -3.65 2.86
N GLU A 180 12.10 -2.52 2.79
CA GLU A 180 11.96 -1.51 3.84
C GLU A 180 10.83 -0.58 3.43
N ASP A 181 9.67 -0.64 4.09
CA ASP A 181 8.46 0.02 3.63
C ASP A 181 7.97 1.09 4.60
N TRP A 182 7.24 2.08 4.07
CA TRP A 182 6.50 3.06 4.85
C TRP A 182 5.02 2.83 4.64
N VAL A 183 4.32 2.42 5.69
CA VAL A 183 2.90 2.08 5.65
C VAL A 183 2.13 3.00 6.60
N VAL A 184 1.27 3.84 6.04
CA VAL A 184 0.44 4.78 6.80
C VAL A 184 -1.03 4.48 6.55
N GLY A 185 -1.83 4.33 7.62
CA GLY A 185 -3.27 4.12 7.51
C GLY A 185 -3.96 5.40 7.06
N GLY A 186 -4.01 6.40 7.94
CA GLY A 186 -4.51 7.72 7.61
C GLY A 186 -5.59 8.17 8.58
N LYS A 187 -6.85 7.96 8.21
CA LYS A 187 -8.01 8.28 9.03
C LYS A 187 -8.95 7.09 9.05
N ASP A 188 -9.67 6.99 10.16
CA ASP A 188 -10.63 5.91 10.43
C ASP A 188 -9.85 4.63 10.78
N ASN A 189 -10.48 3.46 10.87
CA ASN A 189 -9.85 2.33 11.57
C ASN A 189 -9.14 1.42 10.58
N ASP A 190 -7.81 1.42 10.63
CA ASP A 190 -6.98 0.78 9.64
C ASP A 190 -6.42 -0.57 10.10
N SER A 191 -6.14 -1.45 9.14
CA SER A 191 -5.44 -2.71 9.35
C SER A 191 -4.13 -2.71 8.57
N LEU A 192 -3.01 -2.57 9.29
CA LEU A 192 -1.71 -2.30 8.69
C LEU A 192 -0.67 -3.38 9.01
N SER A 193 0.18 -3.67 8.03
CA SER A 193 1.31 -4.61 8.13
C SER A 193 2.54 -3.99 7.46
N GLY A 194 3.68 -3.99 8.14
CA GLY A 194 4.98 -3.65 7.55
C GLY A 194 5.40 -4.72 6.56
N GLY A 195 5.63 -5.92 7.07
CA GLY A 195 6.01 -7.08 6.26
C GLY A 195 7.35 -7.62 6.69
N ASP A 196 8.19 -8.01 5.73
CA ASP A 196 9.57 -8.42 6.02
C ASP A 196 10.52 -7.23 5.82
N ALA A 197 11.48 -7.07 6.75
CA ALA A 197 12.59 -6.10 6.80
C ALA A 197 12.37 -4.94 7.77
N TYR A 198 12.92 -3.76 7.50
CA TYR A 198 12.86 -2.63 8.43
C TYR A 198 11.76 -1.69 7.97
N ASP A 199 10.64 -1.67 8.69
CA ASP A 199 9.46 -0.95 8.29
C ASP A 199 9.13 0.23 9.20
N LEU A 200 8.45 1.22 8.65
CA LEU A 200 7.72 2.22 9.42
C LEU A 200 6.22 2.00 9.20
N VAL A 201 5.50 1.67 10.27
CA VAL A 201 4.06 1.46 10.23
C VAL A 201 3.38 2.45 11.18
N TYR A 202 2.47 3.28 10.66
CA TYR A 202 1.82 4.35 11.41
C TYR A 202 0.31 4.43 11.14
N GLY A 203 -0.51 4.16 12.16
CA GLY A 203 -1.98 4.18 12.07
C GLY A 203 -2.56 5.57 11.84
N ASN A 204 -2.04 6.55 12.60
CA ASN A 204 -2.34 7.98 12.54
C ASN A 204 -3.64 8.39 13.26
N LEU A 205 -4.82 8.30 12.66
CA LEU A 205 -6.09 8.67 13.32
C LEU A 205 -7.08 7.51 13.20
N GLY A 206 -7.50 6.89 14.29
CA GLY A 206 -8.32 5.69 14.19
C GLY A 206 -8.16 4.81 15.40
N ALA A 207 -8.97 3.77 15.52
CA ALA A 207 -8.62 2.64 16.39
C ALA A 207 -8.02 1.55 15.50
N ASP A 208 -6.71 1.61 15.34
CA ASP A 208 -5.97 0.88 14.31
C ASP A 208 -5.48 -0.48 14.82
N THR A 209 -5.31 -1.43 13.90
CA THR A 209 -4.62 -2.69 14.14
C THR A 209 -3.34 -2.72 13.30
N ILE A 210 -2.20 -2.78 13.96
CA ILE A 210 -0.90 -2.53 13.33
C ILE A 210 0.08 -3.66 13.65
N SER A 211 0.76 -4.19 12.63
CA SER A 211 1.83 -5.19 12.77
C SER A 211 3.10 -4.69 12.08
N GLY A 212 4.25 -4.72 12.76
CA GLY A 212 5.57 -4.61 12.12
C GLY A 212 5.92 -5.87 11.32
N ASP A 213 5.47 -7.03 11.83
CA ASP A 213 5.74 -8.37 11.32
C ASP A 213 7.19 -8.83 11.52
N GLY A 214 8.05 -8.74 10.51
CA GLY A 214 9.34 -9.39 10.51
C GLY A 214 10.50 -8.44 10.28
N GLY A 215 11.11 -7.94 11.34
CA GLY A 215 12.37 -7.23 11.30
C GLY A 215 12.46 -6.25 12.46
N ASN A 216 13.16 -5.14 12.28
CA ASN A 216 13.38 -4.20 13.39
C ASN A 216 12.56 -2.95 13.14
N ASP A 217 11.29 -2.95 13.51
CA ASP A 217 10.33 -2.02 12.94
C ASP A 217 10.12 -0.77 13.81
N ILE A 218 9.58 0.28 13.21
CA ILE A 218 8.97 1.40 13.91
C ILE A 218 7.46 1.27 13.78
N VAL A 219 6.80 0.89 14.86
CA VAL A 219 5.34 0.75 14.91
C VAL A 219 4.75 1.84 15.79
N ARG A 220 3.86 2.63 15.22
CA ARG A 220 3.18 3.74 15.90
C ARG A 220 1.67 3.67 15.71
N GLY A 221 0.92 3.68 16.82
CA GLY A 221 -0.55 3.73 16.83
C GLY A 221 -1.06 5.03 16.23
N GLY A 222 -1.02 6.09 17.02
CA GLY A 222 -1.38 7.43 16.58
C GLY A 222 -2.34 8.08 17.55
N GLN A 223 -3.58 8.32 17.11
CA GLN A 223 -4.65 8.80 17.98
C GLN A 223 -5.81 7.83 17.89
N GLY A 224 -6.25 7.37 19.04
CA GLY A 224 -7.33 6.40 19.21
C GLY A 224 -6.82 5.20 19.98
N ASP A 225 -7.71 4.26 20.29
CA ASP A 225 -7.33 3.10 21.11
C ASP A 225 -6.79 1.99 20.18
N ASP A 226 -5.48 1.94 20.00
CA ASP A 226 -4.82 1.11 19.00
C ASP A 226 -4.39 -0.27 19.53
N VAL A 227 -4.20 -1.21 18.60
CA VAL A 227 -3.61 -2.53 18.86
C VAL A 227 -2.36 -2.70 18.01
N CYS A 228 -1.19 -2.66 18.66
CA CYS A 228 0.12 -2.69 17.99
C CYS A 228 0.89 -3.98 18.30
N PHE A 229 1.43 -4.61 17.27
CA PHE A 229 2.32 -5.77 17.33
C PHE A 229 3.65 -5.40 16.68
N GLY A 230 4.77 -5.57 17.39
CA GLY A 230 6.11 -5.39 16.81
C GLY A 230 6.42 -6.55 15.88
N GLY A 231 6.52 -7.74 16.45
CA GLY A 231 6.66 -8.98 15.70
C GLY A 231 7.98 -9.66 16.03
N ALA A 232 8.82 -9.88 15.04
CA ALA A 232 10.12 -10.52 15.24
C ALA A 232 11.27 -9.59 14.89
N GLY A 233 12.10 -9.26 15.87
CA GLY A 233 13.27 -8.40 15.76
C GLY A 233 13.25 -7.35 16.87
N ASP A 234 14.17 -6.39 16.82
CA ASP A 234 14.27 -5.37 17.86
C ASP A 234 13.43 -4.15 17.47
N ASP A 235 12.21 -4.07 18.00
CA ASP A 235 11.20 -3.10 17.55
C ASP A 235 11.17 -1.81 18.38
N TYR A 236 10.77 -0.71 17.75
CA TYR A 236 10.37 0.53 18.43
C TYR A 236 8.84 0.67 18.38
N MET A 237 8.22 0.66 19.55
CA MET A 237 6.77 0.62 19.70
C MET A 237 6.27 1.87 20.43
N SER A 238 5.28 2.57 19.87
CA SER A 238 4.57 3.67 20.53
C SER A 238 3.08 3.57 20.24
N GLY A 239 2.22 3.49 21.26
CA GLY A 239 0.78 3.65 21.06
C GLY A 239 0.40 5.09 20.67
N ASP A 240 1.26 6.04 21.03
CA ASP A 240 1.07 7.49 20.91
C ASP A 240 -0.01 8.03 21.85
N ARG A 241 -1.18 8.44 21.36
CA ARG A 241 -2.25 9.04 22.20
C ARG A 241 -3.43 8.08 22.35
N ASP A 242 -4.06 8.19 23.53
CA ASP A 242 -5.23 7.45 23.99
C ASP A 242 -4.86 6.12 24.67
N SER A 243 -5.65 5.05 24.59
CA SER A 243 -5.42 3.84 25.40
C SER A 243 -5.09 2.62 24.56
N ASP A 244 -3.80 2.35 24.41
CA ASP A 244 -3.32 1.34 23.46
C ASP A 244 -3.00 0.00 24.09
N THR A 245 -3.08 -1.06 23.28
CA THR A 245 -2.56 -2.38 23.61
C THR A 245 -1.37 -2.71 22.72
N ILE A 246 -0.21 -2.95 23.33
CA ILE A 246 1.06 -3.11 22.64
C ILE A 246 1.67 -4.47 22.99
N THR A 247 2.07 -5.22 21.96
CA THR A 247 2.83 -6.46 22.07
C THR A 247 4.14 -6.26 21.33
N GLY A 248 5.29 -6.40 22.00
CA GLY A 248 6.60 -6.26 21.33
C GLY A 248 6.89 -7.45 20.43
N GLY A 249 6.67 -8.66 20.94
CA GLY A 249 7.00 -9.90 20.25
C GLY A 249 8.38 -10.40 20.65
N ALA A 250 9.15 -10.86 19.67
CA ALA A 250 10.44 -11.51 19.92
C ALA A 250 11.59 -10.59 19.56
N GLY A 251 12.34 -10.12 20.56
CA GLY A 251 13.55 -9.34 20.36
C GLY A 251 13.78 -8.40 21.53
N ALA A 252 14.68 -7.42 21.35
CA ALA A 252 14.97 -6.43 22.37
C ALA A 252 14.21 -5.14 22.11
N ASP A 253 12.93 -5.11 22.49
CA ASP A 253 12.01 -4.06 22.07
C ASP A 253 12.12 -2.78 22.91
N THR A 254 11.80 -1.64 22.30
CA THR A 254 11.73 -0.33 22.95
C THR A 254 10.30 0.17 22.94
N PHE A 255 9.66 0.16 24.10
CA PHE A 255 8.34 0.72 24.32
C PHE A 255 8.45 2.20 24.68
N HIS A 256 8.09 3.07 23.75
CA HIS A 256 8.07 4.51 23.92
C HIS A 256 6.74 5.01 24.49
N SER A 257 6.78 5.99 25.39
CA SER A 257 5.60 6.71 25.88
C SER A 257 5.98 8.06 26.51
N PHE A 258 4.99 8.92 26.74
CA PHE A 258 5.19 10.31 27.16
C PHE A 258 4.05 10.80 28.05
N GLY A 259 4.20 12.00 28.63
CA GLY A 259 3.30 12.50 29.68
C GLY A 259 1.82 12.61 29.30
N GLU A 260 1.51 12.74 28.01
CA GLU A 260 0.15 12.86 27.46
C GLU A 260 -0.27 11.65 26.62
N ALA A 261 0.47 10.53 26.69
CA ALA A 261 0.18 9.35 25.89
C ALA A 261 -1.20 8.75 26.21
N GLY A 262 -1.58 8.69 27.48
CA GLY A 262 -2.84 8.07 27.90
C GLY A 262 -2.58 6.81 28.70
N MET A 263 -3.27 5.71 28.45
CA MET A 263 -3.14 4.49 29.26
C MET A 263 -2.78 3.27 28.42
N ASP A 264 -1.48 3.05 28.27
CA ASP A 264 -0.93 2.01 27.41
C ASP A 264 -0.76 0.70 28.19
N ARG A 265 -1.00 -0.43 27.52
CA ARG A 265 -0.81 -1.77 28.07
C ARG A 265 0.18 -2.55 27.24
N VAL A 266 1.37 -2.80 27.79
CA VAL A 266 2.38 -3.68 27.18
C VAL A 266 2.15 -5.11 27.68
N THR A 267 1.84 -6.03 26.77
CA THR A 267 1.32 -7.36 27.16
C THR A 267 2.37 -8.44 27.40
N ASP A 268 3.58 -8.25 26.90
CA ASP A 268 4.62 -9.28 26.85
C ASP A 268 6.01 -8.82 27.27
N PHE A 269 6.13 -7.62 27.87
CA PHE A 269 7.41 -7.04 28.28
C PHE A 269 8.33 -8.05 28.98
N ASN A 270 9.48 -8.31 28.36
CA ASN A 270 10.44 -9.30 28.79
C ASN A 270 11.84 -8.72 28.93
N ARG A 271 12.19 -8.40 30.18
CA ARG A 271 13.52 -7.90 30.52
C ARG A 271 14.67 -8.85 30.09
N ALA A 272 14.43 -10.16 30.01
CA ALA A 272 15.47 -11.12 29.65
C ALA A 272 15.81 -11.12 28.16
N GLU A 273 14.87 -10.73 27.30
CA GLU A 273 15.08 -10.63 25.85
C GLU A 273 15.80 -9.32 25.49
N GLY A 274 15.49 -8.25 26.20
CA GLY A 274 16.21 -6.99 26.00
C GLY A 274 15.32 -5.78 26.01
N ASP A 275 14.08 -5.92 26.46
CA ASP A 275 13.09 -4.86 26.42
C ASP A 275 13.42 -3.68 27.31
N ARG A 276 13.06 -2.50 26.83
CA ARG A 276 13.22 -1.21 27.50
C ARG A 276 11.96 -0.37 27.36
N VAL A 277 11.76 0.50 28.34
CA VAL A 277 10.84 1.63 28.23
C VAL A 277 11.66 2.88 27.96
N LEU A 278 11.28 3.63 26.92
CA LEU A 278 11.83 4.95 26.61
C LEU A 278 10.78 6.01 26.91
N LEU A 279 11.15 7.01 27.70
CA LEU A 279 10.30 8.15 28.01
C LEU A 279 10.89 9.44 27.44
N ASP A 280 10.02 10.33 26.97
CA ASP A 280 10.39 11.64 26.44
C ASP A 280 11.27 12.47 27.41
N PRO A 281 12.22 13.26 26.90
CA PRO A 281 13.04 14.15 27.71
C PRO A 281 12.24 15.05 28.65
N GLY A 282 12.56 14.99 29.94
CA GLY A 282 11.88 15.79 30.98
C GLY A 282 10.65 15.13 31.59
N THR A 283 10.23 13.96 31.09
CA THR A 283 9.18 13.16 31.72
C THR A 283 9.63 12.72 33.12
N THR A 284 8.86 13.09 34.13
CA THR A 284 9.02 12.55 35.48
C THR A 284 8.04 11.40 35.67
N TYR A 285 8.45 10.36 36.39
CA TYR A 285 7.63 9.17 36.56
C TYR A 285 7.77 8.55 37.94
N THR A 286 6.80 7.72 38.29
CA THR A 286 6.83 6.80 39.42
C THR A 286 6.55 5.41 38.93
N VAL A 287 7.06 4.39 39.64
CA VAL A 287 6.83 2.98 39.31
C VAL A 287 6.28 2.28 40.54
N ALA A 288 5.21 1.52 40.37
CA ALA A 288 4.59 0.73 41.43
C ALA A 288 4.15 -0.65 40.93
N GLN A 289 4.21 -1.65 41.81
CA GLN A 289 3.53 -2.92 41.57
C GLN A 289 2.03 -2.75 41.88
N SER A 290 1.16 -3.15 40.96
CA SER A 290 -0.29 -3.20 41.13
C SER A 290 -0.81 -4.59 40.79
N GLY A 291 -1.11 -5.40 41.81
CA GLY A 291 -1.47 -6.80 41.60
C GLY A 291 -0.33 -7.57 40.89
N ALA A 292 -0.63 -8.14 39.72
CA ALA A 292 0.33 -8.86 38.90
C ALA A 292 1.13 -7.97 37.94
N ASP A 293 0.82 -6.67 37.86
CA ASP A 293 1.34 -5.77 36.83
C ASP A 293 2.29 -4.73 37.43
N VAL A 294 3.23 -4.24 36.61
CA VAL A 294 4.01 -3.03 36.93
C VAL A 294 3.35 -1.83 36.25
N VAL A 295 3.13 -0.76 37.01
CA VAL A 295 2.53 0.48 36.50
C VAL A 295 3.56 1.60 36.59
N ILE A 296 3.85 2.21 35.45
CA ILE A 296 4.66 3.42 35.31
C ILE A 296 3.67 4.58 35.18
N SER A 297 3.67 5.52 36.13
CA SER A 297 2.81 6.72 36.09
C SER A 297 3.63 7.96 35.84
N MET A 298 3.27 8.73 34.82
CA MET A 298 4.05 9.86 34.32
C MET A 298 3.45 11.22 34.69
N SER A 299 4.29 12.26 34.74
CA SER A 299 3.83 13.64 34.85
C SER A 299 3.09 14.06 33.60
N GLY A 300 1.78 14.28 33.73
CA GLY A 300 0.85 14.56 32.63
C GLY A 300 -0.41 13.70 32.71
N GLY A 301 -0.37 12.63 33.51
CA GLY A 301 -1.52 11.75 33.78
C GLY A 301 -1.45 10.42 33.04
N ALA A 302 -0.55 10.29 32.06
CA ALA A 302 -0.33 9.05 31.33
C ALA A 302 0.21 7.93 32.22
N GLN A 303 -0.11 6.69 31.84
CA GLN A 303 0.37 5.47 32.46
C GLN A 303 0.76 4.45 31.40
N MET A 304 1.83 3.71 31.68
CA MET A 304 2.17 2.48 30.96
C MET A 304 2.09 1.31 31.92
N VAL A 305 1.30 0.30 31.58
CA VAL A 305 1.09 -0.91 32.36
C VAL A 305 1.84 -2.07 31.70
N LEU A 306 2.85 -2.61 32.37
CA LEU A 306 3.52 -3.84 31.97
C LEU A 306 2.77 -5.02 32.58
N VAL A 307 1.99 -5.70 31.74
CA VAL A 307 1.03 -6.73 32.16
C VAL A 307 1.76 -8.00 32.59
N GLY A 308 1.42 -8.54 33.76
CA GLY A 308 2.00 -9.78 34.28
C GLY A 308 3.47 -9.68 34.68
N VAL A 309 4.06 -8.48 34.69
CA VAL A 309 5.45 -8.26 35.06
C VAL A 309 5.58 -8.04 36.58
N SER A 310 6.61 -8.66 37.16
CA SER A 310 6.98 -8.43 38.57
C SER A 310 8.11 -7.40 38.66
N MET A 311 7.98 -6.41 39.54
CA MET A 311 9.05 -5.46 39.87
C MET A 311 10.37 -6.15 40.27
N SER A 312 10.32 -7.37 40.81
CA SER A 312 11.53 -8.12 41.18
C SER A 312 12.28 -8.72 39.99
N SER A 313 11.64 -8.90 38.83
CA SER A 313 12.32 -9.37 37.61
C SER A 313 12.97 -8.23 36.82
N LEU A 314 12.60 -6.98 37.11
CA LEU A 314 13.13 -5.79 36.45
C LEU A 314 14.49 -5.41 37.05
N THR A 315 15.56 -5.87 36.41
CA THR A 315 16.94 -5.63 36.84
C THR A 315 17.68 -4.67 35.90
N GLY A 316 18.69 -3.98 36.45
CA GLY A 316 19.47 -2.99 35.70
C GLY A 316 18.65 -1.77 35.27
N THR A 317 19.12 -1.07 34.24
CA THR A 317 18.37 0.02 33.61
C THR A 317 17.40 -0.58 32.61
N TRP A 318 16.10 -0.37 32.85
CA TRP A 318 15.01 -0.84 32.01
C TRP A 318 14.04 0.28 31.62
N ILE A 319 14.11 1.44 32.29
CA ILE A 319 13.53 2.70 31.84
C ILE A 319 14.67 3.67 31.55
N THR A 320 14.61 4.34 30.41
CA THR A 320 15.47 5.49 30.08
C THR A 320 14.61 6.72 29.79
N VAL A 321 15.15 7.89 30.11
CA VAL A 321 14.60 9.19 29.70
C VAL A 321 15.62 9.79 28.76
N GLY A 322 15.29 10.01 27.49
CA GLY A 322 16.31 10.31 26.47
C GLY A 322 15.74 10.80 25.16
#